data_AF-A0A7C2NUP8-F1
#
_entry.id   AF-A0A7C2NUP8-F1
#
_cell.length_a   1.000
_cell.length_b   1.000
_cell.length_c   1.000
_cell.angle_alpha   90.00
_cell.angle_beta   90.00
_cell.angle_gamma   90.00
#
_symmetry.space_group_name_H-M   'P 1'
#
loop_
_entity.id
_entity.type
_entity.pdbx_description
1 polymer ?
#
loop_
_entity_poly.entity_id
_entity_poly.type
_entity_poly.pdbx_seq_one_letter_code
_entity_poly.pdbx_strand_id
1 'polypeptide(L)'
;MPRRFFSLCSIAPQIGIRETRRILGQYVLTDQDILGCRDFADTIGVQGWPVEAHIKGDVKFVFAPRESRGFNEIPYRIIVPQKVDNLLVAGRCASMSHDGQSSARVSGPCFVMGQAAGTAADLALATRSAPRAISVAELQRRLRASGANLGPSAA
;
A
#
# COMPACT_ATOMS: atom_id res chain seq x y z
N MET A 1 41.65 16.08 16.54
CA MET A 1 40.21 16.16 16.19
C MET A 1 39.39 16.18 17.46
N PRO A 2 38.50 17.17 17.69
CA PRO A 2 37.68 17.19 18.90
C PRO A 2 36.61 16.09 18.81
N ARG A 3 36.46 15.31 19.90
CA ARG A 3 35.44 14.27 20.03
C ARG A 3 34.07 14.96 20.16
N ARG A 4 33.20 14.79 19.17
CA ARG A 4 31.79 15.20 19.29
C ARG A 4 31.11 14.25 20.26
N PHE A 5 30.64 14.78 21.38
CA PHE A 5 29.77 14.07 22.31
C PHE A 5 28.34 14.09 21.75
N PHE A 6 27.73 12.92 21.61
CA PHE A 6 26.31 12.79 21.32
C PHE A 6 25.59 12.49 22.65
N SER A 7 24.50 13.19 22.91
CA SER A 7 23.61 12.92 24.05
C SER A 7 22.22 12.59 23.54
N LEU A 8 21.59 11.57 24.12
CA LEU A 8 20.20 11.22 23.85
C LEU A 8 19.30 12.23 24.55
N CYS A 9 18.67 13.15 23.81
CA CYS A 9 17.82 14.19 24.39
C CYS A 9 16.43 13.68 24.81
N SER A 10 15.86 12.75 24.06
CA SER A 10 14.53 12.20 24.36
C SER A 10 14.28 10.88 23.63
N ILE A 11 13.29 10.14 24.15
CA ILE A 11 12.66 9.00 23.50
C ILE A 11 11.16 9.22 23.43
N ALA A 12 10.46 8.53 22.54
CA ALA A 12 9.00 8.59 22.50
C ALA A 12 8.41 8.10 23.84
N PRO A 13 7.51 8.86 24.49
CA PRO A 13 6.93 8.48 25.79
C PRO A 13 5.88 7.36 25.66
N GLN A 14 5.46 7.03 24.44
CA GLN A 14 4.43 6.03 24.17
C GLN A 14 4.89 5.02 23.11
N ILE A 15 4.48 3.77 23.29
CA ILE A 15 4.66 2.70 22.30
C ILE A 15 3.84 3.01 21.05
N GLY A 16 4.51 3.06 19.90
CA GLY A 16 3.84 3.17 18.61
C GLY A 16 3.20 1.84 18.19
N ILE A 17 1.88 1.76 18.19
CA ILE A 17 1.16 0.59 17.67
C ILE A 17 1.25 0.56 16.14
N ARG A 18 2.00 -0.40 15.61
CA ARG A 18 2.28 -0.52 14.16
C ARG A 18 1.20 -1.27 13.39
N GLU A 19 0.41 -2.09 14.07
CA GLU A 19 -0.65 -2.90 13.47
C GLU A 19 -1.92 -2.83 14.31
N THR A 20 -3.05 -2.61 13.64
CA THR A 20 -4.37 -2.54 14.27
C THR A 20 -5.39 -3.25 13.37
N ARG A 21 -6.64 -2.78 13.38
CA ARG A 21 -7.72 -3.34 12.57
C ARG A 21 -7.48 -3.02 11.09
N ARG A 22 -7.59 -4.06 10.26
CA ARG A 22 -7.67 -3.97 8.81
C ARG A 22 -9.07 -4.36 8.36
N ILE A 23 -9.51 -3.80 7.25
CA ILE A 23 -10.72 -4.28 6.59
C ILE A 23 -10.45 -5.61 5.87
N LEU A 24 -11.51 -6.33 5.55
CA LEU A 24 -11.51 -7.28 4.44
C LEU A 24 -11.97 -6.55 3.20
N GLY A 25 -11.04 -6.31 2.28
CA GLY A 25 -11.29 -5.77 0.96
C GLY A 25 -11.58 -6.88 -0.05
N GLN A 26 -11.85 -6.50 -1.30
CA GLN A 26 -12.07 -7.45 -2.39
C GLN A 26 -10.84 -8.32 -2.71
N TYR A 27 -9.66 -7.95 -2.19
CA TYR A 27 -8.45 -8.77 -2.18
C TYR A 27 -7.66 -8.52 -0.91
N VAL A 28 -6.85 -9.49 -0.50
CA VAL A 28 -5.92 -9.37 0.63
C VAL A 28 -4.51 -9.43 0.07
N LEU A 29 -3.77 -8.32 0.13
CA LEU A 29 -2.37 -8.31 -0.30
C LEU A 29 -1.50 -9.14 0.64
N THR A 30 -0.75 -10.08 0.08
CA THR A 30 0.11 -11.00 0.83
C THR A 30 1.58 -10.60 0.74
N ASP A 31 2.39 -11.11 1.66
CA ASP A 31 3.85 -11.10 1.54
C ASP A 31 4.32 -11.83 0.28
N GLN A 32 3.64 -12.91 -0.12
CA GLN A 32 3.94 -13.62 -1.37
C GLN A 32 3.76 -12.72 -2.60
N ASP A 33 2.70 -11.90 -2.64
CA ASP A 33 2.50 -10.94 -3.72
C ASP A 33 3.62 -9.88 -3.77
N ILE A 34 4.15 -9.50 -2.60
CA ILE A 34 5.22 -8.50 -2.46
C ILE A 34 6.58 -9.08 -2.88
N LEU A 35 6.95 -10.22 -2.30
CA LEU A 35 8.22 -10.91 -2.57
C LEU A 35 8.27 -11.48 -3.98
N GLY A 36 7.12 -11.84 -4.54
CA GLY A 36 6.96 -12.29 -5.92
C GLY A 36 6.82 -11.17 -6.95
N CYS A 37 6.85 -9.90 -6.53
CA CYS A 37 6.72 -8.73 -7.40
C CYS A 37 5.50 -8.78 -8.33
N ARG A 38 4.36 -9.24 -7.80
CA ARG A 38 3.17 -9.59 -8.59
C ARG A 38 2.59 -8.39 -9.37
N ASP A 39 2.11 -8.69 -10.57
CA ASP A 39 1.33 -7.80 -11.42
C ASP A 39 -0.18 -7.91 -11.14
N PHE A 40 -0.87 -6.79 -11.25
CA PHE A 40 -2.30 -6.67 -11.09
C PHE A 40 -2.90 -5.81 -12.19
N ALA A 41 -3.85 -6.38 -12.95
CA ALA A 41 -4.60 -5.64 -13.97
C ALA A 41 -5.28 -4.38 -13.42
N ASP A 42 -5.61 -4.38 -12.13
CA ASP A 42 -6.23 -3.27 -11.40
C ASP A 42 -5.26 -2.48 -10.52
N THR A 43 -3.96 -2.43 -10.87
CA THR A 43 -2.96 -1.66 -10.13
C THR A 43 -3.32 -0.16 -10.02
N ILE A 44 -3.08 0.40 -8.84
CA ILE A 44 -3.20 1.84 -8.52
C ILE A 44 -1.86 2.47 -8.16
N GLY A 45 -0.78 1.69 -8.20
CA GLY A 45 0.59 2.17 -8.05
C GLY A 45 1.54 1.04 -7.67
N VAL A 46 2.81 1.40 -7.48
CA VAL A 46 3.89 0.44 -7.16
C VAL A 46 4.57 0.78 -5.84
N GLN A 47 5.20 -0.21 -5.23
CA GLN A 47 6.03 -0.02 -4.06
C GLN A 47 7.17 -1.03 -3.99
N GLY A 48 8.28 -0.66 -3.36
CA GLY A 48 9.49 -1.47 -3.26
C GLY A 48 9.97 -1.70 -1.82
N TRP A 49 9.10 -1.53 -0.83
CA TRP A 49 9.50 -1.76 0.56
C TRP A 49 9.56 -3.27 0.84
N PRO A 50 10.63 -3.79 1.49
CA PRO A 50 10.71 -5.20 1.85
C PRO A 50 9.65 -5.60 2.86
N VAL A 51 9.44 -6.91 3.04
CA VAL A 51 8.66 -7.43 4.17
C VAL A 51 9.49 -7.22 5.45
N GLU A 52 9.04 -6.30 6.30
CA GLU A 52 9.65 -5.96 7.60
C GLU A 52 8.91 -6.73 8.70
N ALA A 53 9.18 -8.03 8.79
CA ALA A 53 8.51 -8.93 9.73
C ALA A 53 8.96 -8.64 11.17
N HIS A 54 8.02 -8.20 12.01
CA HIS A 54 8.25 -7.98 13.44
C HIS A 54 8.02 -9.30 14.18
N ILE A 55 9.11 -10.00 14.46
CA ILE A 55 9.09 -11.23 15.25
C ILE A 55 9.41 -10.91 16.71
N LYS A 56 9.21 -11.88 17.61
CA LYS A 56 9.44 -11.68 19.03
C LYS A 56 10.91 -11.33 19.30
N GLY A 57 11.15 -10.06 19.67
CA GLY A 57 12.47 -9.57 20.05
C GLY A 57 13.40 -9.19 18.89
N ASP A 58 12.93 -9.25 17.64
CA ASP A 58 13.75 -8.95 16.46
C ASP A 58 12.90 -8.43 15.28
N VAL A 59 13.56 -7.83 14.29
CA VAL A 59 12.95 -7.38 13.04
C VAL A 59 13.69 -8.00 11.87
N LYS A 60 12.99 -8.84 11.12
CA LYS A 60 13.54 -9.50 9.94
C LYS A 60 13.10 -8.78 8.68
N PHE A 61 14.07 -8.32 7.90
CA PHE A 61 13.83 -7.77 6.57
C PHE A 61 13.98 -8.88 5.52
N VAL A 62 12.92 -9.12 4.74
CA VAL A 62 12.94 -10.03 3.60
C VAL A 62 12.71 -9.20 2.33
N PHE A 63 13.73 -9.16 1.50
CA PHE A 63 13.69 -8.45 0.22
C PHE A 63 13.23 -9.41 -0.87
N ALA A 64 12.56 -8.88 -1.89
CA ALA A 64 12.35 -9.61 -3.13
C ALA A 64 13.71 -10.05 -3.74
N PRO A 65 13.76 -11.14 -4.53
CA PRO A 65 14.98 -11.60 -5.17
C PRO A 65 15.69 -10.47 -5.93
N ARG A 66 17.02 -10.45 -5.94
CA ARG A 66 17.81 -9.35 -6.49
C ARG A 66 17.63 -9.20 -8.01
N GLU A 67 17.34 -10.31 -8.66
CA GLU A 67 17.00 -10.45 -10.08
C GLU A 67 15.56 -10.08 -10.42
N SER A 68 14.71 -9.82 -9.42
CA SER A 68 13.35 -9.33 -9.64
C SER A 68 13.36 -7.87 -10.10
N ARG A 69 12.18 -7.37 -10.51
CA ARG A 69 11.98 -5.96 -10.83
C ARG A 69 12.12 -5.02 -9.62
N GLY A 70 12.18 -5.55 -8.38
CA GLY A 70 12.43 -4.77 -7.17
C GLY A 70 11.22 -3.99 -6.62
N PHE A 71 10.03 -4.18 -7.20
CA PHE A 71 8.79 -3.58 -6.72
C PHE A 71 7.60 -4.50 -7.01
N ASN A 72 6.53 -4.35 -6.23
CA ASN A 72 5.23 -4.98 -6.50
C ASN A 72 4.16 -3.93 -6.77
N GLU A 73 3.09 -4.36 -7.41
CA GLU A 73 1.92 -3.52 -7.64
C GLU A 73 0.95 -3.55 -6.45
N ILE A 74 0.21 -2.46 -6.29
CA ILE A 74 -0.83 -2.26 -5.27
C ILE A 74 -2.17 -2.32 -6.01
N PRO A 75 -2.99 -3.37 -5.85
CA PRO A 75 -4.25 -3.48 -6.59
C PRO A 75 -5.37 -2.67 -5.95
N TYR A 76 -6.23 -2.05 -6.77
CA TYR A 76 -7.35 -1.20 -6.31
C TYR A 76 -8.25 -1.91 -5.30
N ARG A 77 -8.53 -3.18 -5.54
CA ARG A 77 -9.38 -4.03 -4.68
C ARG A 77 -8.93 -4.17 -3.22
N ILE A 78 -7.70 -3.77 -2.84
CA ILE A 78 -7.28 -3.77 -1.42
C ILE A 78 -7.86 -2.60 -0.64
N ILE A 79 -8.23 -1.52 -1.33
CA ILE A 79 -8.80 -0.30 -0.72
C ILE A 79 -10.34 -0.28 -0.77
N VAL A 80 -10.96 -1.28 -1.40
CA VAL A 80 -12.42 -1.42 -1.56
C VAL A 80 -12.96 -2.47 -0.57
N PRO A 81 -13.73 -2.08 0.46
CA PRO A 81 -14.34 -3.01 1.41
C PRO A 81 -15.33 -3.98 0.76
N GLN A 82 -15.42 -5.21 1.29
CA GLN A 82 -16.38 -6.21 0.77
C GLN A 82 -17.84 -5.85 1.05
N LYS A 83 -18.14 -5.23 2.20
CA LYS A 83 -19.51 -5.12 2.74
C LYS A 83 -20.10 -3.70 2.73
N VAL A 84 -19.31 -2.69 2.41
CA VAL A 84 -19.73 -1.28 2.49
C VAL A 84 -19.42 -0.61 1.16
N ASP A 85 -20.44 -0.07 0.52
CA ASP A 85 -20.34 0.38 -0.88
C ASP A 85 -19.87 1.82 -1.03
N ASN A 86 -20.06 2.68 -0.03
CA ASN A 86 -19.70 4.11 -0.07
C ASN A 86 -18.41 4.43 0.71
N LEU A 87 -17.54 3.44 0.91
CA LEU A 87 -16.34 3.57 1.73
C LEU A 87 -15.11 3.13 0.92
N LEU A 88 -14.06 3.94 1.01
CA LEU A 88 -12.71 3.58 0.60
C LEU A 88 -11.79 3.75 1.80
N VAL A 89 -10.74 2.92 1.88
CA VAL A 89 -9.74 3.01 2.95
C VAL A 89 -8.35 3.15 2.37
N ALA A 90 -7.44 3.83 3.08
CA ALA A 90 -6.06 3.97 2.63
C ALA A 90 -5.09 3.82 3.81
N GLY A 91 -3.93 3.21 3.53
CA GLY A 91 -2.86 3.02 4.50
C GLY A 91 -3.08 1.80 5.41
N ARG A 92 -2.74 1.93 6.70
CA ARG A 92 -2.69 0.81 7.66
C ARG A 92 -3.96 -0.05 7.75
N CYS A 93 -5.12 0.54 7.50
CA CYS A 93 -6.41 -0.15 7.59
C CYS A 93 -6.82 -0.88 6.30
N ALA A 94 -6.06 -0.76 5.20
CA ALA A 94 -6.35 -1.45 3.95
C ALA A 94 -6.17 -2.97 4.04
N SER A 95 -6.73 -3.67 3.07
CA SER A 95 -6.85 -5.13 3.08
C SER A 95 -5.54 -5.84 2.75
N MET A 96 -4.87 -6.30 3.80
CA MET A 96 -3.55 -6.91 3.75
C MET A 96 -3.47 -8.03 4.79
N SER A 97 -2.67 -9.04 4.49
CA SER A 97 -2.24 -10.02 5.50
C SER A 97 -1.35 -9.35 6.57
N HIS A 98 -1.05 -10.06 7.66
CA HIS A 98 -0.10 -9.60 8.67
C HIS A 98 1.24 -9.21 8.04
N ASP A 99 1.84 -10.13 7.29
CA ASP A 99 3.16 -9.93 6.69
C ASP A 99 3.12 -8.98 5.48
N GLY A 100 2.06 -9.02 4.67
CA GLY A 100 1.86 -8.05 3.59
C GLY A 100 1.76 -6.61 4.11
N GLN A 101 1.05 -6.42 5.23
CA GLN A 101 0.96 -5.12 5.88
C GLN A 101 2.31 -4.67 6.42
N SER A 102 3.21 -5.57 6.79
CA SER A 102 4.54 -5.23 7.27
C SER A 102 5.40 -4.49 6.22
N SER A 103 5.00 -4.59 4.95
CA SER A 103 5.56 -3.81 3.85
C SER A 103 4.64 -2.65 3.42
N ALA A 104 3.39 -2.95 3.07
CA ALA A 104 2.49 -2.00 2.42
C ALA A 104 1.87 -0.92 3.35
N ARG A 105 2.21 -0.87 4.65
CA ARG A 105 1.80 0.24 5.55
C ARG A 105 2.72 1.45 5.57
N VAL A 106 3.90 1.38 4.95
CA VAL A 106 4.87 2.49 5.03
C VAL A 106 4.38 3.69 4.21
N SER A 107 5.03 4.85 4.38
CA SER A 107 4.53 6.12 3.84
C SER A 107 4.30 6.09 2.32
N GLY A 108 5.18 5.45 1.55
CA GLY A 108 5.05 5.36 0.09
C GLY A 108 3.73 4.71 -0.36
N PRO A 109 3.48 3.43 -0.03
CA PRO A 109 2.19 2.78 -0.28
C PRO A 109 0.98 3.54 0.26
N CYS A 110 1.10 4.19 1.42
CA CYS A 110 0.01 5.01 1.97
C CYS A 110 -0.35 6.19 1.07
N PHE A 111 0.64 6.86 0.50
CA PHE A 111 0.41 7.95 -0.46
C PHE A 111 -0.22 7.44 -1.75
N VAL A 112 0.25 6.30 -2.27
CA VAL A 112 -0.35 5.64 -3.45
C VAL A 112 -1.83 5.34 -3.21
N MET A 113 -2.15 4.66 -2.10
CA MET A 113 -3.52 4.34 -1.74
C MET A 113 -4.37 5.59 -1.52
N GLY A 114 -3.82 6.64 -0.89
CA GLY A 114 -4.53 7.89 -0.62
C GLY A 114 -4.90 8.64 -1.90
N GLN A 115 -3.96 8.77 -2.84
CA GLN A 115 -4.22 9.38 -4.14
C GLN A 115 -5.28 8.59 -4.91
N ALA A 116 -5.12 7.27 -4.99
CA ALA A 116 -6.05 6.39 -5.69
C ALA A 116 -7.46 6.43 -5.09
N ALA A 117 -7.59 6.41 -3.76
CA ALA A 117 -8.87 6.51 -3.07
C ALA A 117 -9.57 7.84 -3.37
N GLY A 118 -8.84 8.96 -3.33
CA GLY A 118 -9.39 10.29 -3.67
C GLY A 118 -9.88 10.37 -5.12
N THR A 119 -9.06 9.93 -6.08
CA THR A 119 -9.42 9.92 -7.50
C THR A 119 -10.59 8.97 -7.79
N ALA A 120 -10.63 7.81 -7.12
CA ALA A 120 -11.72 6.85 -7.24
C ALA A 120 -13.03 7.40 -6.67
N ALA A 121 -12.99 8.12 -5.55
CA ALA A 121 -14.16 8.77 -4.97
C ALA A 121 -14.72 9.86 -5.91
N ASP A 122 -13.86 10.68 -6.52
CA ASP A 122 -14.27 11.66 -7.53
C ASP A 122 -14.93 10.98 -8.74
N LEU A 123 -14.33 9.90 -9.26
CA LEU A 123 -14.88 9.14 -10.37
C LEU A 123 -16.23 8.49 -10.01
N ALA A 124 -16.36 7.94 -8.80
CA ALA A 124 -17.60 7.37 -8.29
C ALA A 124 -18.72 8.41 -8.24
N LEU A 125 -18.44 9.62 -7.77
CA LEU A 125 -19.40 10.73 -7.74
C LEU A 125 -19.81 11.16 -9.17
N ALA A 126 -18.83 11.33 -10.06
CA ALA A 126 -19.08 11.76 -11.43
C ALA A 126 -19.94 10.75 -12.23
N THR A 127 -19.80 9.47 -11.93
CA THR A 127 -20.51 8.37 -12.62
C THR A 127 -21.72 7.86 -11.84
N ARG A 128 -22.04 8.45 -10.68
CA ARG A 128 -23.10 7.99 -9.76
C ARG A 128 -23.01 6.48 -9.46
N SER A 129 -21.80 5.98 -9.33
CA SER A 129 -21.51 4.56 -9.11
C SER A 129 -20.90 4.36 -7.73
N ALA A 130 -21.11 3.20 -7.13
CA ALA A 130 -20.36 2.83 -5.93
C ALA A 130 -18.86 2.69 -6.28
N PRO A 131 -17.90 3.03 -5.39
CA PRO A 131 -16.48 2.77 -5.56
C PRO A 131 -16.13 1.39 -6.15
N ARG A 132 -16.82 0.32 -5.74
CA ARG A 132 -16.61 -1.03 -6.29
C ARG A 132 -16.96 -1.21 -7.77
N ALA A 133 -17.75 -0.31 -8.34
CA ALA A 133 -18.33 -0.41 -9.68
C ALA A 133 -17.70 0.60 -10.65
N ILE A 134 -16.72 1.38 -10.22
CA ILE A 134 -16.05 2.33 -11.12
C ILE A 134 -15.19 1.60 -12.16
N SER A 135 -14.97 2.25 -13.30
CA SER A 135 -14.00 1.76 -14.29
C SER A 135 -12.57 1.95 -13.77
N VAL A 136 -11.89 0.84 -13.47
CA VAL A 136 -10.48 0.87 -13.05
C VAL A 136 -9.59 1.40 -14.16
N ALA A 137 -9.89 1.13 -15.43
CA ALA A 137 -9.13 1.67 -16.55
C ALA A 137 -9.17 3.22 -16.58
N GLU A 138 -10.35 3.80 -16.31
CA GLU A 138 -10.50 5.25 -16.21
C GLU A 138 -9.79 5.81 -14.97
N LEU A 139 -9.85 5.12 -13.83
CA LEU A 139 -9.08 5.48 -12.64
C LEU A 139 -7.58 5.50 -12.95
N GLN A 140 -7.04 4.45 -13.57
CA GLN A 140 -5.64 4.34 -13.95
C GLN A 140 -5.23 5.43 -14.94
N ARG A 141 -6.10 5.78 -15.89
CA ARG A 141 -5.86 6.89 -16.83
C ARG A 141 -5.72 8.22 -16.09
N ARG A 142 -6.62 8.51 -15.13
CA ARG A 142 -6.56 9.73 -14.31
C ARG A 142 -5.30 9.77 -13.43
N LEU A 143 -4.96 8.65 -12.79
CA LEU A 143 -3.75 8.53 -11.97
C LEU A 143 -2.48 8.81 -12.79
N ARG A 144 -2.35 8.19 -13.98
CA ARG A 144 -1.22 8.45 -14.88
C ARG A 144 -1.18 9.91 -15.35
N ALA A 145 -2.33 10.51 -15.67
CA ALA A 145 -2.41 11.92 -16.06
C ALA A 145 -1.97 12.87 -14.92
N SER A 146 -2.12 12.46 -13.66
CA SER A 146 -1.60 13.16 -12.48
C SER A 146 -0.16 12.78 -12.10
N GLY A 147 0.54 12.01 -12.93
CA GLY A 147 1.94 11.62 -12.73
C GLY A 147 2.18 10.41 -11.83
N ALA A 148 1.14 9.65 -11.47
CA ALA A 148 1.31 8.43 -10.68
C ALA A 148 2.03 7.33 -11.49
N ASN A 149 3.01 6.67 -10.87
CA ASN A 149 3.67 5.50 -11.44
C ASN A 149 2.88 4.23 -11.12
N LEU A 150 2.29 3.62 -12.15
CA LEU A 150 1.52 2.38 -12.04
C LEU A 150 2.33 1.13 -12.40
N GLY A 151 3.63 1.27 -12.61
CA GLY A 151 4.48 0.23 -13.19
C GLY A 151 4.43 0.22 -14.73
N PRO A 152 5.29 -0.58 -15.38
CA PRO A 152 5.18 -0.85 -16.81
C PRO A 152 3.79 -1.39 -17.11
N SER A 153 3.16 -0.90 -18.19
CA SER A 153 1.95 -1.53 -18.72
C SER A 153 2.26 -2.99 -18.98
N ALA A 154 1.44 -3.91 -18.46
CA ALA A 154 1.50 -5.30 -18.85
C ALA A 154 1.50 -5.36 -20.38
N ALA A 155 2.58 -5.88 -20.95
CA ALA A 155 2.74 -6.07 -22.39
C ALA A 155 1.77 -7.12 -22.91
#